data_AF-A0A1W2AZJ4-F1
#
_entry.id   AF-A0A1W2AZJ4-F1
#
_cell.length_a   1.000
_cell.length_b   1.000
_cell.length_c   1.000
_cell.angle_alpha   90.00
_cell.angle_beta   90.00
_cell.angle_gamma   90.00
#
_symmetry.space_group_name_H-M   'P 1'
#
loop_
_entity.id
_entity.type
_entity.pdbx_description
1 polymer ?
#
loop_
_entity_poly.entity_id
_entity_poly.type
_entity_poly.pdbx_seq_one_letter_code
_entity_poly.pdbx_strand_id
1 'polypeptide(L)' 'MKTVTFEKDGPDTIVRINGTIIGRLTGEEHQRKLQWRAGQDLDAEKVEAFDLGYGDSDRSENAVTRELKKAGFL' A
#
# COMPACT_ATOMS: atom_id res chain seq x y z
N MET A 1 5.96 -13.79 -9.84
CA MET A 1 6.18 -12.87 -8.71
C MET A 1 5.36 -11.63 -8.99
N LYS A 2 4.51 -11.17 -8.07
CA LYS A 2 3.70 -9.98 -8.33
C LYS A 2 4.58 -8.73 -8.23
N THR A 3 4.34 -7.75 -9.09
CA THR A 3 5.11 -6.49 -9.13
C THR A 3 4.31 -5.36 -8.51
N VAL A 4 4.93 -4.58 -7.63
CA VAL A 4 4.37 -3.33 -7.09
C VAL A 4 4.89 -2.15 -7.90
N THR A 5 4.00 -1.24 -8.29
CA THR A 5 4.40 0.04 -8.90
C THR A 5 3.76 1.22 -8.20
N PHE A 6 4.48 2.34 -8.23
CA PHE A 6 4.11 3.61 -7.62
C PHE A 6 4.03 4.67 -8.73
N GLU A 7 2.92 5.40 -8.77
CA GLU A 7 2.68 6.46 -9.76
C GLU A 7 2.26 7.73 -9.03
N LYS A 8 2.99 8.83 -9.22
CA LYS A 8 2.68 10.12 -8.59
C LYS A 8 1.45 10.74 -9.25
N ASP A 9 0.49 11.14 -8.44
CA ASP A 9 -0.76 11.80 -8.86
C ASP A 9 -0.98 13.02 -7.96
N GLY A 10 -0.33 14.13 -8.30
CA GLY A 10 -0.31 15.34 -7.46
C GLY A 10 0.32 15.09 -6.08
N PRO A 11 -0.39 15.37 -4.96
CA PRO A 11 0.11 15.11 -3.61
C PRO A 11 0.09 13.62 -3.24
N ASP A 12 -0.61 12.79 -4.01
CA ASP A 12 -0.83 11.39 -3.71
C ASP A 12 0.09 10.48 -4.54
N THR A 13 0.21 9.22 -4.12
CA THR A 13 0.88 8.17 -4.91
C THR A 13 -0.04 6.98 -5.10
N ILE A 14 -0.41 6.68 -6.34
CA ILE A 14 -1.21 5.51 -6.70
C ILE A 14 -0.34 4.26 -6.54
N VAL A 15 -0.87 3.25 -5.83
CA VAL A 15 -0.22 1.96 -5.61
C VAL A 15 -0.91 0.88 -6.42
N ARG A 16 -0.13 0.13 -7.21
CA ARG A 16 -0.64 -0.95 -8.05
C ARG A 16 0.08 -2.26 -7.76
N ILE A 17 -0.65 -3.38 -7.87
CA ILE A 17 -0.11 -4.74 -7.91
C ILE A 17 -0.47 -5.33 -9.27
N ASN A 18 0.54 -5.74 -10.05
CA ASN A 18 0.34 -6.26 -11.42
C ASN A 18 -0.55 -5.35 -12.29
N GLY A 19 -0.36 -4.02 -12.18
CA GLY A 19 -1.14 -3.03 -12.92
C GLY A 19 -2.52 -2.67 -12.32
N THR A 20 -3.03 -3.46 -11.37
CA THR A 20 -4.31 -3.20 -10.69
C THR A 20 -4.11 -2.23 -9.54
N ILE A 21 -4.87 -1.13 -9.52
CA ILE A 21 -4.84 -0.15 -8.41
C ILE A 21 -5.44 -0.80 -7.16
N ILE A 22 -4.64 -0.90 -6.11
CA ILE A 22 -5.07 -1.41 -4.79
C ILE A 22 -5.36 -0.28 -3.80
N GLY A 23 -4.81 0.91 -4.03
CA GLY A 23 -4.99 2.04 -3.13
C GLY A 23 -4.16 3.25 -3.52
N ARG A 24 -4.17 4.25 -2.65
CA ARG A 24 -3.40 5.50 -2.77
C ARG A 24 -2.68 5.79 -1.47
N LEU A 25 -1.40 6.13 -1.55
CA LEU A 25 -0.68 6.73 -0.44
C LEU A 25 -1.03 8.20 -0.37
N THR A 26 -1.56 8.62 0.77
CA THR A 26 -1.98 9.99 1.06
C THR A 26 -1.32 10.47 2.35
N GLY A 27 -1.17 11.78 2.52
CA GLY A 27 -0.62 12.40 3.72
C GLY A 27 0.86 12.81 3.62
N GLU A 28 1.40 13.36 4.71
CA GLU A 28 2.76 13.90 4.77
C GLU A 28 3.84 12.81 4.89
N GLU A 29 5.10 13.16 4.60
CA GLU A 29 6.24 12.25 4.48
C GLU A 29 6.45 11.28 5.67
N HIS A 30 6.00 11.65 6.88
CA HIS A 30 6.08 10.80 8.08
C HIS A 30 4.72 10.35 8.64
N GLN A 31 3.63 10.71 7.95
CA GLN A 31 2.27 10.36 8.36
C GLN A 31 1.47 9.71 7.23
N ARG A 32 2.14 9.28 6.15
CA ARG A 32 1.47 8.64 5.01
C ARG A 32 0.62 7.46 5.46
N LYS A 33 -0.52 7.28 4.79
CA LYS A 33 -1.42 6.15 4.97
C LYS A 33 -1.75 5.59 3.59
N LEU A 34 -1.90 4.26 3.51
CA LEU A 34 -2.45 3.64 2.32
C LEU A 34 -3.97 3.63 2.44
N GLN A 35 -4.63 4.47 1.65
CA GLN A 35 -6.07 4.41 1.48
C GLN A 35 -6.40 3.32 0.46
N TRP A 36 -6.94 2.21 0.93
CA TRP A 36 -7.37 1.09 0.10
C TRP A 36 -8.48 1.49 -0.87
N ARG A 37 -8.44 0.95 -2.10
CA ARG A 37 -9.45 1.24 -3.13
C ARG A 37 -10.75 0.55 -2.76
N ALA A 38 -11.82 1.33 -2.58
CA ALA A 38 -13.16 0.80 -2.37
C ALA A 38 -13.60 -0.09 -3.56
N GLY A 39 -14.26 -1.21 -3.25
CA GLY A 39 -14.76 -2.17 -4.25
C GLY A 39 -13.70 -3.11 -4.83
N GLN A 40 -12.46 -3.08 -4.34
CA GLN A 40 -11.53 -4.21 -4.52
C GLN A 40 -11.85 -5.28 -3.46
N ASP A 41 -11.95 -6.53 -3.90
CA ASP A 41 -12.14 -7.70 -3.03
C ASP A 41 -10.79 -8.08 -2.41
N LEU A 42 -10.34 -7.26 -1.44
CA LEU A 42 -9.11 -7.47 -0.69
C LEU A 42 -9.43 -8.29 0.57
N ASP A 43 -8.59 -9.28 0.83
CA ASP A 43 -8.65 -10.09 2.04
C ASP A 43 -8.43 -9.21 3.28
N ALA A 44 -9.42 -9.18 4.18
CA ALA A 44 -9.44 -8.31 5.35
C ALA A 44 -8.29 -8.62 6.33
N GLU A 45 -7.92 -9.90 6.50
CA GLU A 45 -6.82 -10.29 7.39
C GLU A 45 -5.48 -9.78 6.86
N LYS A 46 -5.30 -9.79 5.54
CA LYS A 46 -4.10 -9.24 4.90
C LYS A 46 -4.05 -7.72 4.98
N VAL A 47 -5.20 -7.07 4.81
CA VAL A 47 -5.31 -5.60 4.98
C VAL A 47 -4.92 -5.22 6.41
N GLU A 48 -5.45 -5.90 7.42
CA GLU A 48 -5.12 -5.64 8.82
C GLU A 48 -3.63 -5.89 9.11
N ALA A 49 -3.07 -7.00 8.63
CA ALA A 49 -1.64 -7.31 8.78
C ALA A 49 -0.74 -6.25 8.13
N PHE A 50 -1.15 -5.73 6.96
CA PHE A 50 -0.46 -4.61 6.32
C PHE A 50 -0.56 -3.34 7.16
N ASP A 51 -1.75 -2.96 7.61
CA ASP A 51 -1.98 -1.69 8.32
C ASP A 51 -1.19 -1.63 9.63
N LEU A 52 -1.10 -2.75 10.36
CA LEU A 52 -0.26 -2.89 11.55
C LEU A 52 1.22 -2.70 11.21
N GLY A 53 1.77 -3.46 10.25
CA GLY A 53 3.19 -3.40 9.90
C GLY A 53 3.61 -2.07 9.27
N TYR A 54 2.75 -1.48 8.44
CA TYR A 54 3.00 -0.20 7.78
C TYR A 54 2.89 0.96 8.76
N GLY A 55 1.95 0.90 9.70
CA GLY A 55 1.74 1.90 10.76
C GLY A 55 3.00 2.18 11.58
N ASP A 56 3.79 1.14 11.86
CA ASP A 56 5.03 1.16 12.64
C ASP A 56 6.31 1.37 11.80
N SER A 57 6.16 1.53 10.49
CA SER A 57 7.30 1.65 9.56
C SER A 57 7.74 3.10 9.34
N ASP A 58 8.78 3.26 8.51
CA ASP A 58 9.21 4.55 7.95
C ASP A 58 8.22 5.15 6.94
N ARG A 59 7.12 4.44 6.62
CA ARG A 59 6.01 4.86 5.75
C ARG A 59 6.41 5.27 4.33
N SER A 60 7.59 4.86 3.88
CA SER A 60 8.07 5.03 2.51
C SER A 60 7.39 4.06 1.52
N GLU A 61 7.62 4.25 0.22
CA GLU A 61 7.20 3.31 -0.84
C GLU A 61 7.89 1.93 -0.68
N ASN A 62 9.13 1.94 -0.19
CA ASN A 62 9.85 0.70 0.14
C ASN A 62 9.17 -0.03 1.30
N ALA A 63 8.70 0.70 2.32
CA ALA A 63 7.91 0.12 3.39
C ALA A 63 6.61 -0.51 2.86
N VAL A 64 5.90 0.17 1.95
CA VAL A 64 4.69 -0.41 1.33
C VAL A 64 5.00 -1.74 0.66
N THR A 65 6.04 -1.81 -0.18
CA THR A 65 6.41 -3.07 -0.87
C THR A 65 6.75 -4.18 0.13
N ARG A 66 7.52 -3.86 1.17
CA ARG A 66 7.92 -4.80 2.22
C ARG A 66 6.73 -5.33 3.00
N GLU A 67 5.83 -4.45 3.44
CA GLU A 67 4.68 -4.84 4.25
C GLU A 67 3.60 -5.54 3.41
N LEU A 68 3.40 -5.17 2.13
CA LEU A 68 2.54 -5.94 1.19
C LEU A 68 3.05 -7.38 1.01
N LYS A 69 4.38 -7.57 0.97
CA LYS A 69 4.98 -8.91 0.90
C LYS A 69 4.73 -9.71 2.18
N LYS A 70 4.96 -9.10 3.35
CA LYS A 70 4.74 -9.77 4.64
C LYS A 70 3.28 -10.15 4.86
N ALA A 71 2.34 -9.29 4.45
CA ALA A 71 0.91 -9.56 4.49
C ALA A 71 0.43 -10.59 3.44
N GLY A 72 1.30 -11.06 2.54
CA GLY A 72 0.96 -12.09 1.56
C GLY A 72 0.13 -11.58 0.37
N PHE A 73 0.27 -10.30 0.01
CA PHE A 73 -0.30 -9.75 -1.22
C PHE A 73 0.57 -10.04 -2.45
N LEU A 74 1.89 -10.23 -2.28
CA LEU A 74 2.90 -10.35 -3.35
C LEU A 74 3.41 -11.77 -3.59
#